data_AF-X1ISP0-F1
#
_entry.id   AF-X1ISP0-F1
#
_cell.length_a   1.000
_cell.length_b   1.000
_cell.length_c   1.000
_cell.angle_alpha   90.00
_cell.angle_beta   90.00
_cell.angle_gamma   90.00
#
_symmetry.space_group_name_H-M   'P 1'
#
loop_
_entity.id
_entity.type
_entity.pdbx_description
1 polymer ?
#
loop_
_entity_poly.entity_id
_entity_poly.type
_entity_poly.pdbx_seq_one_letter_code
_entity_poly.pdbx_strand_id
1 'polypeptide(L)'
;TYPLGKKAHGSDFLLKNRHLWLRSRKQWANLRIRSEVIKAVRDFFDNRDFTLVDAPILTASACEGTSTLFEVNYFGDKAYLSQSGQLYLEATAMAFGKVYCFGPTFRAEKSKTRKHLTEFWMAEPEVAYADLGDIMKLAEELVTEIVQKVLKKKKGDLEILGRDTTKLEKITPSFPRISYTEAIEILKRSGSDFKWGDDFGAPHETIISSNFDKPVLVHRFPTETKAFYMKKDPQDPRLTLSVDMLASEGYGEIVGGGQRDEELSHLE
;
A
#
# COMPACT_ATOMS: atom_id res chain seq x y z
N THR A 1 2.89 -41.21 -0.32
CA THR A 1 4.09 -40.63 -0.97
C THR A 1 4.05 -39.12 -0.85
N TYR A 2 5.17 -38.43 -0.59
CA TYR A 2 5.21 -36.96 -0.47
C TYR A 2 5.04 -36.30 -1.86
N PRO A 3 4.05 -35.41 -2.08
CA PRO A 3 3.69 -34.92 -3.41
C PRO A 3 4.68 -33.88 -3.98
N LEU A 4 5.50 -33.25 -3.13
CA LEU A 4 6.49 -32.25 -3.53
C LEU A 4 7.89 -32.89 -3.56
N GLY A 5 8.15 -33.71 -4.58
CA GLY A 5 9.47 -34.33 -4.77
C GLY A 5 10.57 -33.28 -5.02
N LYS A 6 11.84 -33.71 -5.09
CA LYS A 6 13.00 -32.81 -5.33
C LYS A 6 13.08 -32.23 -6.75
N LYS A 7 12.04 -32.41 -7.57
CA LYS A 7 11.97 -31.87 -8.93
C LYS A 7 11.27 -30.51 -8.94
N ALA A 8 11.47 -29.74 -10.01
CA ALA A 8 10.71 -28.51 -10.20
C ALA A 8 9.22 -28.83 -10.39
N HIS A 9 8.37 -27.97 -9.84
CA HIS A 9 6.92 -28.03 -9.97
C HIS A 9 6.40 -26.64 -10.39
N GLY A 10 5.35 -26.60 -11.22
CA GLY A 10 4.69 -25.35 -11.59
C GLY A 10 3.99 -24.68 -10.41
N SER A 11 3.82 -23.36 -10.47
CA SER A 11 3.19 -22.54 -9.42
C SER A 11 1.78 -23.03 -9.05
N ASP A 12 0.96 -23.40 -10.02
CA ASP A 12 -0.42 -23.82 -9.80
C ASP A 12 -0.50 -25.11 -8.98
N PHE A 13 0.38 -26.07 -9.28
CA PHE A 13 0.49 -27.31 -8.52
C PHE A 13 0.97 -27.05 -7.08
N LEU A 14 1.93 -26.14 -6.93
CA LEU A 14 2.46 -25.74 -5.63
C LEU A 14 1.42 -25.00 -4.78
N LEU A 15 0.56 -24.18 -5.38
CA LEU A 15 -0.56 -23.50 -4.72
C LEU A 15 -1.65 -24.49 -4.28
N LYS A 16 -2.00 -25.48 -5.11
CA LYS A 16 -2.90 -26.57 -4.70
C LYS A 16 -2.37 -27.35 -3.49
N ASN A 17 -1.06 -27.38 -3.32
CA ASN A 17 -0.37 -28.01 -2.19
C ASN A 17 0.25 -26.99 -1.23
N ARG A 18 -0.32 -25.77 -1.12
CA ARG A 18 0.29 -24.65 -0.39
C ARG A 18 0.70 -25.04 1.04
N HIS A 19 -0.17 -25.74 1.75
CA HIS A 19 0.06 -26.23 3.12
C HIS A 19 1.33 -27.08 3.28
N LEU A 20 1.77 -27.79 2.24
CA LEU A 20 3.06 -28.50 2.21
C LEU A 20 4.18 -27.63 1.64
N TRP A 21 3.89 -26.84 0.61
CA TRP A 21 4.88 -25.99 -0.06
C TRP A 21 5.48 -24.92 0.86
N LEU A 22 4.74 -24.49 1.88
CA LEU A 22 5.23 -23.62 2.96
C LEU A 22 6.52 -24.12 3.62
N ARG A 23 6.77 -25.44 3.61
CA ARG A 23 7.98 -26.07 4.19
C ARG A 23 9.21 -25.95 3.28
N SER A 24 9.06 -25.45 2.05
CA SER A 24 10.17 -25.25 1.12
C SER A 24 11.02 -24.03 1.52
N ARG A 25 12.33 -24.09 1.23
CA ARG A 25 13.33 -23.11 1.70
C ARG A 25 12.95 -21.66 1.37
N LYS A 26 12.49 -21.39 0.13
CA LYS A 26 12.09 -20.03 -0.27
C LYS A 26 10.81 -19.56 0.43
N GLN A 27 9.81 -20.43 0.60
CA GLN A 27 8.57 -20.06 1.29
C GLN A 27 8.79 -19.82 2.79
N TRP A 28 9.66 -20.63 3.40
CA TRP A 28 10.09 -20.46 4.78
C TRP A 28 10.80 -19.11 5.00
N ALA A 29 11.74 -18.74 4.13
CA ALA A 29 12.42 -17.44 4.18
C ALA A 29 11.45 -16.26 3.96
N ASN A 30 10.54 -16.37 2.98
CA ASN A 30 9.50 -15.36 2.73
C ASN A 30 8.66 -15.06 3.96
N LEU A 31 8.16 -16.08 4.66
CA LEU A 31 7.34 -15.88 5.86
C LEU A 31 8.13 -15.26 7.02
N ARG A 32 9.41 -15.61 7.18
CA ARG A 32 10.30 -15.01 8.19
C ARG A 32 10.60 -13.54 7.90
N ILE A 33 10.79 -13.18 6.62
CA ILE A 33 10.91 -11.78 6.20
C ILE A 33 9.61 -11.04 6.46
N ARG A 34 8.46 -11.59 6.06
CA ARG A 34 7.14 -10.98 6.34
C ARG A 34 6.93 -10.74 7.84
N SER A 35 7.31 -11.70 8.68
CA SER A 35 7.24 -11.55 10.14
C SER A 35 8.09 -10.38 10.65
N GLU A 36 9.29 -10.16 10.09
CA GLU A 36 10.10 -8.98 10.42
C GLU A 36 9.51 -7.69 9.90
N VAL A 37 8.94 -7.69 8.68
CA VAL A 37 8.24 -6.51 8.13
C VAL A 37 7.12 -6.09 9.07
N ILE A 38 6.27 -7.02 9.51
CA ILE A 38 5.18 -6.75 10.46
C ILE A 38 5.72 -6.20 11.77
N LYS A 39 6.78 -6.81 12.32
CA LYS A 39 7.42 -6.30 13.53
C LYS A 39 7.97 -4.89 13.34
N ALA A 40 8.63 -4.62 12.22
CA ALA A 40 9.21 -3.33 11.91
C ALA A 40 8.13 -2.23 11.82
N VAL A 41 6.98 -2.53 11.20
CA VAL A 41 5.82 -1.63 11.16
C VAL A 41 5.34 -1.30 12.57
N ARG A 42 5.12 -2.32 13.42
CA ARG A 42 4.65 -2.09 14.80
C ARG A 42 5.66 -1.30 15.61
N ASP A 43 6.92 -1.72 15.60
CA ASP A 43 7.99 -1.01 16.28
C ASP A 43 8.11 0.46 15.79
N PHE A 44 7.87 0.75 14.50
CA PHE A 44 7.94 2.11 13.95
C PHE A 44 6.90 3.02 14.62
N PHE A 45 5.66 2.55 14.71
CA PHE A 45 4.53 3.28 15.30
C PHE A 45 4.60 3.33 16.83
N ASP A 46 4.92 2.21 17.49
CA ASP A 46 5.06 2.11 18.95
C ASP A 46 6.13 3.09 19.47
N ASN A 47 7.20 3.34 18.70
CA ASN A 47 8.27 4.28 19.08
C ASN A 47 7.98 5.75 18.71
N ARG A 48 6.79 6.06 18.16
CA ARG A 48 6.40 7.41 17.68
C ARG A 48 5.07 7.89 18.25
N ASP A 49 4.68 7.33 19.38
CA ASP A 49 3.47 7.66 20.14
C ASP A 49 2.16 7.44 19.36
N PHE A 50 2.16 6.48 18.43
CA PHE A 50 0.93 6.05 17.77
C PHE A 50 0.16 5.07 18.65
N THR A 51 -1.16 5.22 18.69
CA THR A 51 -2.06 4.27 19.35
C THR A 51 -2.56 3.24 18.33
N LEU A 52 -2.37 1.94 18.62
CA LEU A 52 -3.00 0.88 17.83
C LEU A 52 -4.52 0.88 18.09
N VAL A 53 -5.30 1.02 17.04
CA VAL A 53 -6.76 0.96 17.07
C VAL A 53 -7.24 -0.10 16.07
N ASP A 54 -8.00 -1.07 16.55
CA ASP A 54 -8.56 -2.12 15.69
C ASP A 54 -9.84 -1.64 15.02
N ALA A 55 -9.74 -1.27 13.74
CA ALA A 55 -10.90 -0.90 12.92
C ALA A 55 -11.80 -2.12 12.65
N PRO A 56 -13.13 -1.96 12.64
CA PRO A 56 -14.05 -3.07 12.41
C PRO A 56 -13.96 -3.61 10.97
N ILE A 57 -14.08 -4.93 10.84
CA ILE A 57 -14.04 -5.62 9.54
C ILE A 57 -15.43 -5.70 8.90
N LEU A 58 -16.47 -5.94 9.69
CA LEU A 58 -17.85 -5.88 9.22
C LEU A 58 -18.31 -4.43 9.28
N THR A 59 -18.66 -3.86 8.14
CA THR A 59 -19.07 -2.45 8.01
C THR A 59 -20.30 -2.31 7.14
N ALA A 60 -21.09 -1.25 7.38
CA ALA A 60 -22.19 -0.86 6.49
C ALA A 60 -21.70 0.07 5.35
N SER A 61 -20.44 0.52 5.40
CA SER A 61 -19.91 1.60 4.56
C SER A 61 -18.93 1.09 3.50
N ALA A 62 -18.89 1.79 2.37
CA ALA A 62 -17.87 1.60 1.34
C ALA A 62 -16.80 2.68 1.49
N CYS A 63 -15.52 2.31 1.62
CA CYS A 63 -14.43 3.27 1.73
C CYS A 63 -13.88 3.68 0.35
N GLU A 64 -13.67 2.69 -0.52
CA GLU A 64 -12.99 2.86 -1.82
C GLU A 64 -13.97 2.69 -3.01
N GLY A 65 -15.26 2.94 -2.76
CA GLY A 65 -16.35 2.74 -3.70
C GLY A 65 -17.07 1.41 -3.57
N THR A 66 -18.27 1.34 -4.15
CA THR A 66 -19.24 0.25 -3.94
C THR A 66 -19.06 -0.95 -4.89
N SER A 67 -18.17 -0.85 -5.88
CA SER A 67 -18.03 -1.84 -6.96
C SER A 67 -17.27 -3.10 -6.58
N THR A 68 -16.49 -3.08 -5.50
CA THR A 68 -15.57 -4.17 -5.09
C THR A 68 -15.79 -4.64 -3.65
N LEU A 69 -17.04 -4.67 -3.17
CA LEU A 69 -17.36 -5.14 -1.82
C LEU A 69 -17.75 -6.62 -1.78
N PHE A 70 -17.34 -7.32 -0.73
CA PHE A 70 -17.92 -8.62 -0.37
C PHE A 70 -19.10 -8.41 0.57
N GLU A 71 -20.31 -8.68 0.10
CA GLU A 71 -21.53 -8.62 0.91
C GLU A 71 -21.64 -9.86 1.83
N VAL A 72 -22.04 -9.63 3.07
CA VAL A 72 -22.27 -10.63 4.12
C VAL A 72 -23.69 -10.43 4.65
N ASN A 73 -24.46 -11.52 4.73
CA ASN A 73 -25.73 -11.51 5.45
C ASN A 73 -25.43 -11.44 6.96
N TYR A 74 -25.82 -10.32 7.57
CA TYR A 74 -25.60 -10.02 8.98
C TYR A 74 -26.95 -9.99 9.70
N PHE A 75 -27.42 -11.18 10.12
CA PHE A 75 -28.67 -11.35 10.86
C PHE A 75 -29.93 -10.80 10.15
N GLY A 76 -29.96 -10.88 8.82
CA GLY A 76 -31.07 -10.33 8.01
C GLY A 76 -30.77 -8.95 7.42
N ASP A 77 -29.76 -8.25 7.95
CA ASP A 77 -29.22 -7.02 7.38
C ASP A 77 -28.04 -7.31 6.44
N LYS A 78 -27.63 -6.28 5.69
CA LYS A 78 -26.44 -6.32 4.84
C LYS A 78 -25.26 -5.70 5.57
N ALA A 79 -24.15 -6.43 5.63
CA ALA A 79 -22.84 -5.90 5.97
C ALA A 79 -21.85 -6.19 4.83
N TYR A 80 -20.71 -5.52 4.88
CA TYR A 80 -19.63 -5.71 3.91
C TYR A 80 -18.32 -5.99 4.65
N LEU A 81 -17.45 -6.78 4.03
CA LEU A 81 -16.07 -6.89 4.49
C LEU A 81 -15.30 -5.61 4.10
N SER A 82 -14.63 -5.01 5.07
CA SER A 82 -13.97 -3.72 4.93
C SER A 82 -12.85 -3.73 3.89
N GLN A 83 -12.83 -2.70 3.04
CA GLN A 83 -11.73 -2.42 2.11
C GLN A 83 -10.56 -1.71 2.79
N SER A 84 -10.82 -1.00 3.90
CA SER A 84 -9.87 -0.14 4.60
C SER A 84 -10.44 0.28 5.96
N GLY A 85 -9.59 0.39 6.98
CA GLY A 85 -9.97 0.94 8.28
C GLY A 85 -10.07 2.46 8.33
N GLN A 86 -9.76 3.17 7.24
CA GLN A 86 -9.51 4.61 7.20
C GLN A 86 -10.61 5.45 7.87
N LEU A 87 -11.88 5.29 7.49
CA LEU A 87 -12.97 6.12 8.02
C LEU A 87 -13.12 6.01 9.56
N TYR A 88 -12.78 4.85 10.13
CA TYR A 88 -12.78 4.65 11.58
C TYR A 88 -11.51 5.24 12.23
N LEU A 89 -10.39 5.22 11.51
CA LEU A 89 -9.15 5.85 11.95
C LEU A 89 -9.26 7.37 11.97
N GLU A 90 -9.94 7.98 11.00
CA GLU A 90 -10.21 9.44 11.00
C GLU A 90 -10.96 9.87 12.27
N ALA A 91 -12.01 9.14 12.65
CA ALA A 91 -12.75 9.39 13.88
C ALA A 91 -11.90 9.21 15.15
N THR A 92 -11.02 8.20 15.19
CA THR A 92 -10.20 7.91 16.36
C THR A 92 -8.94 8.77 16.46
N ALA A 93 -8.40 9.25 15.33
CA ALA A 93 -7.33 10.23 15.28
C ALA A 93 -7.75 11.53 15.97
N MET A 94 -9.02 11.92 15.87
CA MET A 94 -9.56 13.09 16.59
C MET A 94 -9.57 12.92 18.13
N ALA A 95 -9.51 11.68 18.64
CA ALA A 95 -9.44 11.40 20.07
C ALA A 95 -8.01 11.19 20.58
N PHE A 96 -7.14 10.58 19.77
CA PHE A 96 -5.79 10.13 20.20
C PHE A 96 -4.64 10.85 19.50
N GLY A 97 -4.92 11.73 18.54
CA GLY A 97 -3.93 12.45 17.74
C GLY A 97 -3.27 11.58 16.67
N LYS A 98 -2.55 10.52 17.07
CA LYS A 98 -1.86 9.59 16.17
C LYS A 98 -2.37 8.17 16.40
N VAL A 99 -2.97 7.58 15.37
CA VAL A 99 -3.49 6.23 15.42
C VAL A 99 -3.01 5.42 14.23
N TYR A 100 -3.02 4.10 14.37
CA TYR A 100 -2.91 3.21 13.23
C TYR A 100 -3.73 1.95 13.47
N CYS A 101 -4.23 1.33 12.41
CA CYS A 101 -4.69 -0.05 12.46
C CYS A 101 -3.73 -0.96 11.70
N PHE A 102 -3.79 -2.25 12.02
CA PHE A 102 -3.09 -3.27 11.24
C PHE A 102 -3.95 -4.52 11.17
N GLY A 103 -4.72 -4.66 10.10
CA GLY A 103 -5.71 -5.73 9.94
C GLY A 103 -5.84 -6.24 8.51
N PRO A 104 -6.65 -7.30 8.33
CA PRO A 104 -7.02 -7.77 7.01
C PRO A 104 -8.01 -6.82 6.33
N THR A 105 -7.89 -6.66 5.02
CA THR A 105 -8.82 -5.91 4.17
C THR A 105 -9.17 -6.72 2.93
N PHE A 106 -10.31 -6.39 2.32
CA PHE A 106 -10.94 -7.21 1.30
C PHE A 106 -11.35 -6.37 0.09
N ARG A 107 -11.06 -6.87 -1.11
CA ARG A 107 -11.51 -6.27 -2.37
C ARG A 107 -12.06 -7.36 -3.28
N ALA A 108 -13.33 -7.27 -3.65
CA ALA A 108 -14.02 -8.18 -4.55
C ALA A 108 -13.69 -7.89 -6.02
N GLU A 109 -12.41 -7.64 -6.32
CA GLU A 109 -11.96 -7.36 -7.67
C GLU A 109 -11.80 -8.65 -8.48
N LYS A 110 -12.33 -8.67 -9.71
CA LYS A 110 -12.23 -9.84 -10.62
C LYS A 110 -10.88 -9.92 -11.35
N SER A 111 -10.06 -8.88 -11.24
CA SER A 111 -8.80 -8.72 -11.95
C SER A 111 -7.74 -9.70 -11.42
N LYS A 112 -7.36 -10.67 -12.26
CA LYS A 112 -6.33 -11.68 -11.93
C LYS A 112 -4.94 -11.21 -12.38
N THR A 113 -4.43 -10.16 -11.76
CA THR A 113 -3.05 -9.70 -12.00
C THR A 113 -2.07 -10.35 -11.03
N ARG A 114 -0.77 -10.18 -11.28
CA ARG A 114 0.29 -10.61 -10.34
C ARG A 114 0.37 -9.77 -9.06
N LYS A 115 -0.35 -8.66 -8.96
CA LYS A 115 -0.30 -7.70 -7.84
C LYS A 115 -1.55 -7.75 -6.94
N HIS A 116 -2.65 -8.33 -7.41
CA HIS A 116 -3.93 -8.27 -6.70
C HIS A 116 -4.23 -9.56 -5.92
N LEU A 117 -4.66 -9.38 -4.68
CA LEU A 117 -5.30 -10.40 -3.84
C LEU A 117 -6.67 -9.88 -3.45
N THR A 118 -7.63 -10.79 -3.24
CA THR A 118 -8.96 -10.40 -2.74
C THR A 118 -9.01 -10.22 -1.23
N GLU A 119 -8.05 -10.80 -0.51
CA GLU A 119 -7.80 -10.63 0.92
C GLU A 119 -6.31 -10.32 1.09
N PHE A 120 -6.01 -9.22 1.77
CA PHE A 120 -4.65 -8.77 2.05
C PHE A 120 -4.60 -8.06 3.40
N TRP A 121 -3.42 -7.60 3.81
CA TRP A 121 -3.22 -6.96 5.10
C TRP A 121 -2.72 -5.55 4.88
N MET A 122 -3.34 -4.58 5.53
CA MET A 122 -2.95 -3.18 5.49
C MET A 122 -2.48 -2.73 6.87
N ALA A 123 -1.48 -1.87 6.87
CA ALA A 123 -1.10 -1.06 8.02
C ALA A 123 -1.44 0.39 7.67
N GLU A 124 -2.39 0.96 8.39
CA GLU A 124 -3.05 2.21 8.01
C GLU A 124 -2.87 3.20 9.16
N PRO A 125 -1.93 4.16 9.06
CA PRO A 125 -1.82 5.24 10.02
C PRO A 125 -2.73 6.42 9.65
N GLU A 126 -3.27 7.10 10.66
CA GLU A 126 -3.98 8.38 10.50
C GLU A 126 -3.48 9.35 11.58
N VAL A 127 -3.24 10.61 11.19
CA VAL A 127 -2.60 11.62 12.04
C VAL A 127 -3.39 12.91 12.01
N ALA A 128 -3.95 13.31 13.15
CA ALA A 128 -4.64 14.58 13.29
C ALA A 128 -3.67 15.76 13.06
N TYR A 129 -4.18 16.79 12.39
CA TYR A 129 -3.46 18.03 12.06
C TYR A 129 -2.26 17.86 11.11
N ALA A 130 -2.05 16.68 10.53
CA ALA A 130 -1.02 16.46 9.52
C ALA A 130 -1.46 16.98 8.15
N ASP A 131 -0.52 17.57 7.41
CA ASP A 131 -0.72 17.92 6.01
C ASP A 131 -0.13 16.86 5.05
N LEU A 132 -0.32 17.04 3.74
CA LEU A 132 0.25 16.14 2.74
C LEU A 132 1.78 15.96 2.87
N GLY A 133 2.50 17.03 3.25
CA GLY A 133 3.94 17.00 3.45
C GLY A 133 4.35 16.08 4.60
N ASP A 134 3.61 16.14 5.71
CA ASP A 134 3.77 15.27 6.87
C ASP A 134 3.51 13.80 6.51
N ILE A 135 2.42 13.52 5.78
CA ILE A 135 2.05 12.15 5.36
C ILE A 135 3.11 11.57 4.41
N MET A 136 3.60 12.36 3.44
CA MET A 136 4.70 11.95 2.56
C MET A 136 5.97 11.60 3.33
N LYS A 137 6.31 12.40 4.35
CA LYS A 137 7.47 12.14 5.22
C LYS A 137 7.26 10.87 6.06
N LEU A 138 6.08 10.70 6.65
CA LEU A 138 5.76 9.51 7.46
C LEU A 138 5.88 8.21 6.63
N ALA A 139 5.35 8.21 5.41
CA ALA A 139 5.44 7.08 4.50
C ALA A 139 6.90 6.75 4.13
N GLU A 140 7.70 7.77 3.81
CA GLU A 140 9.13 7.64 3.49
C GLU A 140 9.92 7.04 4.67
N GLU A 141 9.69 7.55 5.88
CA GLU A 141 10.34 7.05 7.10
C GLU A 141 9.93 5.62 7.43
N LEU A 142 8.65 5.28 7.30
CA LEU A 142 8.12 3.93 7.56
C LEU A 142 8.76 2.90 6.62
N VAL A 143 8.73 3.15 5.31
CA VAL A 143 9.29 2.23 4.31
C VAL A 143 10.80 2.08 4.50
N THR A 144 11.49 3.18 4.79
CA THR A 144 12.92 3.13 5.14
C THR A 144 13.15 2.23 6.34
N GLU A 145 12.45 2.43 7.45
CA GLU A 145 12.68 1.67 8.68
C GLU A 145 12.42 0.16 8.47
N ILE A 146 11.37 -0.19 7.73
CA ILE A 146 11.07 -1.59 7.35
C ILE A 146 12.24 -2.21 6.59
N VAL A 147 12.69 -1.56 5.51
CA VAL A 147 13.75 -2.11 4.64
C VAL A 147 15.06 -2.23 5.42
N GLN A 148 15.43 -1.22 6.21
CA GLN A 148 16.67 -1.24 7.00
C GLN A 148 16.63 -2.32 8.10
N LYS A 149 15.48 -2.53 8.77
CA LYS A 149 15.32 -3.63 9.75
C LYS A 149 15.42 -5.00 9.11
N VAL A 150 14.82 -5.19 7.93
CA VAL A 150 14.90 -6.45 7.17
C VAL A 150 16.34 -6.71 6.72
N LEU A 151 17.05 -5.72 6.16
CA LEU A 151 18.45 -5.86 5.79
C LEU A 151 19.33 -6.26 6.97
N LYS A 152 19.12 -5.61 8.13
CA LYS A 152 19.88 -5.89 9.35
C LYS A 152 19.64 -7.29 9.91
N LYS A 153 18.39 -7.75 9.95
CA LYS A 153 17.99 -8.95 10.70
C LYS A 153 17.71 -10.18 9.85
N LYS A 154 17.48 -10.01 8.55
CA LYS A 154 17.03 -11.07 7.63
C LYS A 154 17.96 -11.25 6.41
N LYS A 155 19.22 -10.83 6.50
CA LYS A 155 20.22 -11.00 5.42
C LYS A 155 20.32 -12.45 4.91
N GLY A 156 20.40 -13.44 5.81
CA GLY A 156 20.43 -14.86 5.42
C GLY A 156 19.13 -15.34 4.77
N ASP A 157 17.98 -14.80 5.18
CA ASP A 157 16.69 -15.09 4.53
C ASP A 157 16.61 -14.45 3.14
N LEU A 158 17.16 -13.25 2.94
CA LEU A 158 17.26 -12.59 1.62
C LEU A 158 18.19 -13.34 0.65
N GLU A 159 19.30 -13.88 1.15
CA GLU A 159 20.22 -14.71 0.38
C GLU A 159 19.53 -15.99 -0.12
N ILE A 160 18.71 -16.64 0.72
CA ILE A 160 17.90 -17.80 0.32
C ILE A 160 16.97 -17.47 -0.86
N LEU A 161 16.43 -16.25 -0.90
CA LEU A 161 15.58 -15.79 -1.99
C LEU A 161 16.37 -15.44 -3.25
N GLY A 162 17.70 -15.31 -3.16
CA GLY A 162 18.55 -14.78 -4.22
C GLY A 162 18.30 -13.29 -4.47
N ARG A 163 17.90 -12.55 -3.43
CA ARG A 163 17.62 -11.11 -3.55
C ARG A 163 18.92 -10.31 -3.53
N ASP A 164 19.11 -9.49 -4.55
CA ASP A 164 20.17 -8.47 -4.59
C ASP A 164 19.90 -7.39 -3.53
N THR A 165 20.72 -7.37 -2.48
CA THR A 165 20.57 -6.43 -1.36
C THR A 165 21.07 -5.04 -1.68
N THR A 166 21.95 -4.87 -2.67
CA THR A 166 22.53 -3.56 -3.02
C THR A 166 21.44 -2.55 -3.42
N LYS A 167 20.35 -3.03 -4.02
CA LYS A 167 19.18 -2.22 -4.36
C LYS A 167 18.36 -1.83 -3.13
N LEU A 168 18.23 -2.75 -2.16
CA LEU A 168 17.53 -2.47 -0.91
C LEU A 168 18.33 -1.52 -0.02
N GLU A 169 19.67 -1.59 -0.05
CA GLU A 169 20.57 -0.71 0.71
C GLU A 169 20.44 0.75 0.29
N LYS A 170 20.06 1.01 -0.98
CA LYS A 170 19.75 2.37 -1.46
C LYS A 170 18.49 2.97 -0.83
N ILE A 171 17.61 2.17 -0.21
CA ILE A 171 16.34 2.65 0.35
C ILE A 171 16.58 3.38 1.67
N THR A 172 16.97 4.64 1.52
CA THR A 172 17.26 5.61 2.57
C THR A 172 16.73 6.99 2.12
N PRO A 173 16.33 7.87 3.05
CA PRO A 173 15.92 9.23 2.74
C PRO A 173 17.00 10.03 1.99
N SER A 174 16.64 11.07 1.24
CA SER A 174 15.28 11.45 0.85
C SER A 174 14.79 10.66 -0.36
N PHE A 175 13.48 10.40 -0.45
CA PHE A 175 12.87 9.82 -1.65
C PHE A 175 12.51 10.92 -2.67
N PRO A 176 12.62 10.66 -3.98
CA PRO A 176 12.12 11.57 -5.01
C PRO A 176 10.62 11.82 -4.82
N ARG A 177 10.21 13.08 -4.98
CA ARG A 177 8.81 13.52 -4.95
C ARG A 177 8.52 14.24 -6.25
N ILE A 178 7.50 13.78 -6.97
CA ILE A 178 7.07 14.38 -8.23
C ILE A 178 5.56 14.56 -8.22
N SER A 179 5.07 15.60 -8.87
CA SER A 179 3.65 15.76 -9.14
C SER A 179 3.16 14.74 -10.17
N TYR A 180 1.85 14.47 -10.18
CA TYR A 180 1.17 13.72 -11.23
C TYR A 180 1.50 14.26 -12.64
N THR A 181 1.56 15.58 -12.79
CA THR A 181 1.87 16.21 -14.07
C THR A 181 3.34 15.99 -14.48
N GLU A 182 4.29 16.04 -13.54
CA GLU A 182 5.68 15.67 -13.83
C GLU A 182 5.83 14.17 -14.16
N ALA A 183 5.06 13.30 -13.51
CA ALA A 183 5.03 11.88 -13.84
C ALA A 183 4.53 11.62 -15.27
N ILE A 184 3.54 12.39 -15.75
CA ILE A 184 3.09 12.34 -17.15
C ILE A 184 4.22 12.73 -18.11
N GLU A 185 5.04 13.72 -17.78
CA GLU A 185 6.17 14.11 -18.64
C GLU A 185 7.22 13.00 -18.76
N ILE A 186 7.41 12.18 -17.71
CA ILE A 186 8.23 10.96 -17.79
C ILE A 186 7.59 9.95 -18.78
N LEU A 187 6.28 9.73 -18.68
CA LEU A 187 5.55 8.83 -19.57
C LEU A 187 5.65 9.28 -21.03
N LYS A 188 5.43 10.56 -21.33
CA LYS A 188 5.53 11.11 -22.69
C LYS A 188 6.94 10.96 -23.27
N ARG A 189 7.99 11.21 -22.47
CA ARG A 189 9.38 11.01 -22.89
C ARG A 189 9.71 9.55 -23.22
N SER A 190 9.00 8.60 -22.61
CA SER A 190 9.11 7.17 -22.92
C SER A 190 8.29 6.73 -24.14
N GLY A 191 7.53 7.65 -24.77
CA GLY A 191 6.70 7.38 -25.93
C GLY A 191 5.26 6.94 -25.61
N SER A 192 4.82 7.08 -24.35
CA SER A 192 3.43 6.80 -23.97
C SER A 192 2.50 7.94 -24.41
N ASP A 193 1.30 7.58 -24.89
CA ASP A 193 0.21 8.48 -25.27
C ASP A 193 -0.75 8.80 -24.10
N PHE A 194 -0.26 8.64 -22.86
CA PHE A 194 -1.03 8.83 -21.64
C PHE A 194 -1.70 10.22 -21.59
N LYS A 195 -3.00 10.22 -21.29
CA LYS A 195 -3.81 11.43 -21.22
C LYS A 195 -3.91 11.94 -19.79
N TRP A 196 -3.81 13.26 -19.64
CA TRP A 196 -4.05 13.90 -18.36
C TRP A 196 -5.50 13.66 -17.91
N GLY A 197 -5.70 13.28 -16.66
CA GLY A 197 -7.00 12.91 -16.09
C GLY A 197 -7.19 11.39 -15.96
N ASP A 198 -6.41 10.58 -16.66
CA ASP A 198 -6.43 9.12 -16.49
C ASP A 198 -5.62 8.69 -15.26
N ASP A 199 -5.93 7.50 -14.73
CA ASP A 199 -5.19 6.87 -13.63
C ASP A 199 -4.01 6.01 -14.13
N PHE A 200 -2.96 5.88 -13.30
CA PHE A 200 -1.76 5.12 -13.68
C PHE A 200 -1.97 3.61 -13.56
N GLY A 201 -2.29 2.97 -14.68
CA GLY A 201 -2.19 1.50 -14.79
C GLY A 201 -0.76 0.97 -14.54
N ALA A 202 -0.64 -0.32 -14.23
CA ALA A 202 0.63 -0.98 -13.89
C ALA A 202 1.80 -0.78 -14.89
N PRO A 203 1.59 -0.71 -16.22
CA PRO A 203 2.66 -0.36 -17.16
C PRO A 203 3.21 1.05 -16.93
N HIS A 204 2.33 2.03 -16.64
CA HIS A 204 2.70 3.41 -16.39
C HIS A 204 3.51 3.52 -15.10
N GLU A 205 3.05 2.90 -14.00
CA GLU A 205 3.80 2.83 -12.74
C GLU A 205 5.21 2.25 -12.94
N THR A 206 5.32 1.22 -13.78
CA THR A 206 6.60 0.55 -14.08
C THR A 206 7.53 1.50 -14.81
N ILE A 207 7.04 2.25 -15.80
CA ILE A 207 7.84 3.25 -16.53
C ILE A 207 8.30 4.35 -15.57
N ILE A 208 7.38 4.91 -14.77
CA ILE A 208 7.69 5.98 -13.82
C ILE A 208 8.75 5.51 -12.81
N SER A 209 8.50 4.40 -12.11
CA SER A 209 9.41 3.87 -11.08
C SER A 209 10.77 3.44 -11.62
N SER A 210 10.86 3.01 -12.88
CA SER A 210 12.14 2.62 -13.50
C SER A 210 13.11 3.79 -13.74
N ASN A 211 12.64 5.03 -13.62
CA ASN A 211 13.48 6.23 -13.67
C ASN A 211 14.16 6.55 -12.33
N PHE A 212 13.87 5.78 -11.27
CA PHE A 212 14.37 6.03 -9.92
C PHE A 212 15.01 4.77 -9.30
N ASP A 213 16.12 5.00 -8.61
CA ASP A 213 16.86 3.98 -7.86
C ASP A 213 16.26 3.68 -6.46
N LYS A 214 15.26 4.47 -6.05
CA LYS A 214 14.54 4.42 -4.78
C LYS A 214 13.03 4.56 -5.04
N PRO A 215 12.15 4.22 -4.09
CA PRO A 215 10.73 4.54 -4.21
C PRO A 215 10.51 6.03 -4.50
N VAL A 216 9.54 6.32 -5.36
CA VAL A 216 9.15 7.69 -5.71
C VAL A 216 7.75 7.97 -5.19
N LEU A 217 7.55 9.14 -4.60
CA LEU A 217 6.23 9.62 -4.22
C LEU A 217 5.66 10.46 -5.37
N VAL A 218 4.57 9.99 -5.96
CA VAL A 218 3.81 10.74 -6.95
C VAL A 218 2.65 11.40 -6.23
N HIS A 219 2.54 12.72 -6.28
CA HIS A 219 1.52 13.46 -5.52
C HIS A 219 0.66 14.35 -6.41
N ARG A 220 -0.45 14.83 -5.85
CA ARG A 220 -1.41 15.71 -6.52
C ARG A 220 -2.09 15.08 -7.74
N PHE A 221 -2.87 14.03 -7.52
CA PHE A 221 -3.65 13.37 -8.58
C PHE A 221 -4.94 14.12 -8.93
N PRO A 222 -5.47 13.94 -10.16
CA PRO A 222 -6.75 14.49 -10.57
C PRO A 222 -7.88 14.06 -9.63
N THR A 223 -8.74 15.01 -9.26
CA THR A 223 -9.88 14.79 -8.36
C THR A 223 -10.80 13.66 -8.83
N GLU A 224 -11.03 13.54 -10.13
CA GLU A 224 -11.92 12.52 -10.71
C GLU A 224 -11.41 11.08 -10.57
N THR A 225 -10.11 10.90 -10.29
CA THR A 225 -9.46 9.58 -10.16
C THR A 225 -9.31 9.11 -8.71
N LYS A 226 -9.53 10.01 -7.74
CA LYS A 226 -9.30 9.73 -6.32
C LYS A 226 -10.61 9.71 -5.55
N ALA A 227 -10.56 9.08 -4.37
CA ALA A 227 -11.73 8.93 -3.52
C ALA A 227 -12.25 10.28 -2.99
N PHE A 228 -13.54 10.30 -2.68
CA PHE A 228 -14.29 11.51 -2.29
C PHE A 228 -13.72 12.23 -1.05
N TYR A 229 -13.06 11.49 -0.15
CA TYR A 229 -12.53 12.00 1.11
C TYR A 229 -11.21 12.78 0.96
N MET A 230 -10.60 12.79 -0.23
CA MET A 230 -9.32 13.48 -0.45
C MET A 230 -9.52 14.99 -0.58
N LYS A 231 -8.79 15.78 0.22
CA LYS A 231 -8.84 17.25 0.15
C LYS A 231 -8.46 17.75 -1.23
N LYS A 232 -9.22 18.69 -1.80
CA LYS A 232 -8.85 19.35 -3.05
C LYS A 232 -7.63 20.25 -2.86
N ASP A 233 -6.80 20.34 -3.89
CA ASP A 233 -5.65 21.24 -3.88
C ASP A 233 -6.13 22.71 -3.87
N PRO A 234 -5.74 23.52 -2.86
CA PRO A 234 -6.18 24.91 -2.77
C PRO A 234 -5.65 25.79 -3.92
N GLN A 235 -4.62 25.35 -4.64
CA GLN A 235 -4.06 26.08 -5.78
C GLN A 235 -4.66 25.67 -7.12
N ASP A 236 -5.13 24.41 -7.24
CA ASP A 236 -5.78 23.89 -8.44
C ASP A 236 -6.85 22.84 -8.07
N PRO A 237 -8.13 23.23 -7.95
CA PRO A 237 -9.21 22.34 -7.52
C PRO A 237 -9.44 21.09 -8.40
N ARG A 238 -8.81 21.02 -9.58
CA ARG A 238 -8.82 19.82 -10.42
C ARG A 238 -7.93 18.70 -9.87
N LEU A 239 -7.08 19.01 -8.89
CA LEU A 239 -6.19 18.08 -8.21
C LEU A 239 -6.61 17.88 -6.76
N THR A 240 -6.15 16.79 -6.16
CA THR A 240 -6.31 16.46 -4.74
C THR A 240 -4.98 16.50 -4.02
N LEU A 241 -4.97 16.63 -2.70
CA LEU A 241 -3.80 16.47 -1.86
C LEU A 241 -3.55 14.99 -1.56
N SER A 242 -3.40 14.20 -2.62
CA SER A 242 -3.16 12.75 -2.58
C SER A 242 -1.70 12.42 -2.91
N VAL A 243 -1.26 11.24 -2.50
CA VAL A 243 0.07 10.69 -2.81
C VAL A 243 0.03 9.17 -2.91
N ASP A 244 0.72 8.65 -3.94
CA ASP A 244 1.03 7.24 -4.08
C ASP A 244 2.55 7.07 -4.06
N MET A 245 3.06 6.08 -3.32
CA MET A 245 4.47 5.70 -3.32
C MET A 245 4.66 4.48 -4.20
N LEU A 246 5.40 4.65 -5.30
CA LEU A 246 5.77 3.58 -6.20
C LEU A 246 7.12 3.00 -5.78
N ALA A 247 7.18 1.71 -5.50
CA ALA A 247 8.42 1.00 -5.26
C ALA A 247 9.30 0.99 -6.52
N SER A 248 10.62 1.11 -6.33
CA SER A 248 11.62 0.97 -7.39
C SER A 248 11.55 -0.42 -8.05
N GLU A 249 12.22 -0.61 -9.19
CA GLU A 249 12.27 -1.90 -9.92
C GLU A 249 10.93 -2.41 -10.47
N GLY A 250 9.94 -1.53 -10.66
CA GLY A 250 8.69 -1.88 -11.34
C GLY A 250 7.72 -2.75 -10.52
N TYR A 251 7.87 -2.77 -9.19
CA TYR A 251 6.89 -3.43 -8.31
C TYR A 251 5.55 -2.67 -8.27
N GLY A 252 5.58 -1.35 -8.43
CA GLY A 252 4.41 -0.45 -8.44
C GLY A 252 4.05 0.10 -7.06
N GLU A 253 2.82 0.53 -6.89
CA GLU A 253 2.34 1.13 -5.63
C GLU A 253 2.53 0.21 -4.41
N ILE A 254 3.05 0.79 -3.34
CA ILE A 254 3.21 0.14 -2.01
C ILE A 254 2.59 0.96 -0.86
N VAL A 255 2.29 2.23 -1.08
CA VAL A 255 1.57 3.11 -0.14
C VAL A 255 0.67 4.04 -0.95
N GLY A 256 -0.59 4.15 -0.57
CA GLY A 256 -1.52 5.18 -1.05
C GLY A 256 -2.04 5.97 0.14
N GLY A 257 -2.19 7.28 -0.01
CA GLY A 257 -2.66 8.16 1.06
C GLY A 257 -2.86 9.60 0.61
N GLY A 258 -3.11 10.49 1.56
CA GLY A 258 -3.32 11.89 1.28
C GLY A 258 -3.86 12.65 2.48
N GLN A 259 -4.01 13.96 2.33
CA GLN A 259 -4.69 14.80 3.28
C GLN A 259 -6.22 14.68 3.08
N ARG A 260 -6.95 14.51 4.18
CA ARG A 260 -8.42 14.38 4.17
C ARG A 260 -9.09 15.73 4.06
N ASP A 261 -10.23 15.80 3.37
CA ASP A 261 -11.06 16.99 3.36
C ASP A 261 -11.75 17.14 4.73
N GLU A 262 -11.63 18.31 5.32
CA GLU A 262 -12.19 18.64 6.63
C GLU A 262 -13.42 19.55 6.55
N GLU A 263 -13.76 20.04 5.34
CA GLU A 263 -14.90 20.92 5.13
C GLU A 263 -16.16 20.11 4.82
N LEU A 264 -17.15 20.16 5.73
CA LEU A 264 -18.40 19.39 5.60
C LEU A 264 -19.09 19.63 4.25
N SER A 265 -19.10 20.87 3.76
CA SER A 265 -19.73 21.22 2.48
C SER A 265 -19.09 20.57 1.25
N HIS A 266 -17.88 20.03 1.36
CA HIS A 266 -17.23 19.27 0.28
C HIS A 266 -17.55 17.77 0.33
N LEU A 267 -17.99 17.28 1.50
CA LEU A 267 -18.23 15.87 1.79
C LEU A 267 -19.70 15.47 1.66
N GLU A 268 -20.62 16.43 1.66
CA GLU A 268 -22.07 16.26 1.39
C GLU A 268 -22.39 16.29 -0.12
#